data_AF-A0A2S6QT12-F1
#
_entry.id   AF-A0A2S6QT12-F1
#
_cell.length_a   1.000
_cell.length_b   1.000
_cell.length_c   1.000
_cell.angle_alpha   90.00
_cell.angle_beta   90.00
_cell.angle_gamma   90.00
#
_symmetry.space_group_name_H-M   'P 1'
#
loop_
_entity.id
_entity.type
_entity.pdbx_description
1 polymer ?
#
loop_
_entity_poly.entity_id
_entity_poly.type
_entity_poly.pdbx_seq_one_letter_code
_entity_poly.pdbx_strand_id
1 'polypeptide(L)'
;APPGVVDLDETTTNNLKNLARAKGRDVSDLVACILNRPRHEELISVTREAGARIQLIQDGDVAGVMATAREDTGIDIYMGVGGAPEGVLAAAALRCIGGQMQGRLVFRNDEERKRAVKLGVGDLSRKYDLGEMAKGEVMFAATGVTDGSMLHGVRRANASVSTESLVMRSKTGTVRVISAEHNLTLKPVFENNLR
;
A
#
# COMPACT_ATOMS: atom_id res chain seq x y z
N ALA A 1 -12.58 0.57 -9.71
CA ALA A 1 -12.98 -0.78 -10.12
C ALA A 1 -14.39 -1.06 -9.63
N PRO A 2 -15.22 -1.82 -10.37
CA PRO A 2 -16.51 -2.28 -9.84
C PRO A 2 -16.31 -3.09 -8.54
N PRO A 3 -17.29 -3.12 -7.61
CA PRO A 3 -17.20 -3.95 -6.42
C PRO A 3 -17.06 -5.44 -6.79
N GLY A 4 -16.36 -6.21 -5.96
CA GLY A 4 -16.28 -7.67 -6.10
C GLY A 4 -15.32 -8.17 -7.18
N VAL A 5 -14.40 -7.35 -7.69
CA VAL A 5 -13.38 -7.81 -8.66
C VAL A 5 -12.34 -8.71 -8.01
N VAL A 6 -11.93 -8.37 -6.78
CA VAL A 6 -10.98 -9.16 -5.99
C VAL A 6 -11.65 -9.77 -4.76
N ASP A 7 -11.30 -11.03 -4.46
CA ASP A 7 -11.71 -11.76 -3.25
C ASP A 7 -10.53 -12.59 -2.69
N LEU A 8 -10.22 -12.44 -1.39
CA LEU A 8 -9.18 -13.21 -0.70
C LEU A 8 -9.46 -14.72 -0.59
N ASP A 9 -10.71 -15.16 -0.72
CA ASP A 9 -11.07 -16.59 -0.72
C ASP A 9 -11.05 -17.22 -2.11
N GLU A 10 -10.85 -16.39 -3.15
CA GLU A 10 -10.73 -16.84 -4.52
C GLU A 10 -9.28 -17.16 -4.86
N THR A 11 -9.08 -18.04 -5.85
CA THR A 11 -7.73 -18.38 -6.32
C THR A 11 -7.05 -17.15 -6.96
N THR A 12 -5.73 -17.06 -6.83
CA THR A 12 -4.92 -16.00 -7.47
C THR A 12 -5.22 -15.89 -8.98
N THR A 13 -5.31 -17.03 -9.67
CA THR A 13 -5.64 -17.11 -11.09
C THR A 13 -7.00 -16.49 -11.42
N ASN A 14 -8.02 -16.75 -10.62
CA ASN A 14 -9.35 -16.20 -10.85
C ASN A 14 -9.41 -14.70 -10.51
N ASN A 15 -8.73 -14.25 -9.45
CA ASN A 15 -8.60 -12.81 -9.18
C ASN A 15 -7.94 -12.07 -10.35
N LEU A 16 -6.87 -12.62 -10.93
CA LEU A 16 -6.21 -12.04 -12.11
C LEU A 16 -7.14 -12.03 -13.33
N LYS A 17 -7.87 -13.11 -13.60
CA LYS A 17 -8.86 -13.17 -14.69
C LYS A 17 -10.01 -12.18 -14.50
N ASN A 18 -10.51 -12.03 -13.28
CA ASN A 18 -11.57 -11.09 -12.94
C ASN A 18 -11.10 -9.66 -13.14
N LEU A 19 -9.89 -9.34 -12.70
CA LEU A 19 -9.29 -8.03 -12.90
C LEU A 19 -9.03 -7.73 -14.39
N ALA A 20 -8.48 -8.69 -15.13
CA ALA A 20 -8.25 -8.59 -16.57
C ALA A 20 -9.56 -8.27 -17.31
N ARG A 21 -10.63 -9.02 -17.01
CA ARG A 21 -11.97 -8.78 -17.55
C ARG A 21 -12.50 -7.40 -17.18
N ALA A 22 -12.36 -6.98 -15.93
CA ALA A 22 -12.80 -5.66 -15.47
C ALA A 22 -12.02 -4.51 -16.13
N LYS A 23 -10.77 -4.73 -16.53
CA LYS A 23 -9.93 -3.76 -17.25
C LYS A 23 -10.04 -3.87 -18.78
N GLY A 24 -10.72 -4.90 -19.31
CA GLY A 24 -10.78 -5.16 -20.75
C GLY A 24 -9.42 -5.50 -21.36
N ARG A 25 -8.56 -6.20 -20.61
CA ARG A 25 -7.20 -6.60 -21.00
C ARG A 25 -7.00 -8.10 -20.84
N ASP A 26 -5.90 -8.63 -21.38
CA ASP A 26 -5.49 -10.00 -21.12
C ASP A 26 -4.73 -10.11 -19.79
N VAL A 27 -4.71 -11.31 -19.19
CA VAL A 27 -3.97 -11.55 -17.95
C VAL A 27 -2.47 -11.28 -18.13
N SER A 28 -1.93 -11.53 -19.33
CA SER A 28 -0.53 -11.24 -19.67
C SER A 28 -0.16 -9.76 -19.65
N ASP A 29 -1.15 -8.88 -19.80
CA ASP A 29 -0.93 -7.43 -19.74
C ASP A 29 -0.84 -6.94 -18.30
N LEU A 30 -1.36 -7.70 -17.34
CA LEU A 30 -1.39 -7.31 -15.94
C LEU A 30 -0.02 -7.41 -15.29
N VAL A 31 0.28 -6.47 -14.39
CA VAL A 31 1.44 -6.51 -13.49
C VAL A 31 0.98 -6.63 -12.04
N ALA A 32 1.36 -7.72 -11.39
CA ALA A 32 1.18 -7.95 -9.97
C ALA A 32 2.41 -7.47 -9.17
N CYS A 33 2.20 -6.57 -8.21
CA CYS A 33 3.20 -6.18 -7.23
C CYS A 33 3.14 -7.12 -6.01
N ILE A 34 4.29 -7.72 -5.66
CA ILE A 34 4.39 -8.71 -4.57
C ILE A 34 5.68 -8.46 -3.78
N LEU A 35 5.61 -8.53 -2.45
CA LEU A 35 6.82 -8.50 -1.60
C LEU A 35 7.69 -9.75 -1.87
N ASN A 36 8.98 -9.56 -2.12
CA ASN A 36 9.94 -10.64 -2.29
C ASN A 36 10.29 -11.25 -0.92
N ARG A 37 9.57 -12.30 -0.54
CA ARG A 37 9.74 -13.01 0.73
C ARG A 37 9.48 -14.51 0.51
N PRO A 38 10.15 -15.40 1.26
CA PRO A 38 9.94 -16.86 1.12
C PRO A 38 8.47 -17.28 1.25
N ARG A 39 7.72 -16.63 2.15
CA ARG A 39 6.28 -16.87 2.33
C ARG A 39 5.39 -16.55 1.11
N HIS A 40 5.93 -15.95 0.05
CA HIS A 40 5.22 -15.63 -1.18
C HIS A 40 5.68 -16.45 -2.39
N GLU A 41 6.55 -17.45 -2.22
CA GLU A 41 7.06 -18.27 -3.33
C GLU A 41 5.93 -18.96 -4.11
N GLU A 42 4.97 -19.56 -3.41
CA GLU A 42 3.79 -20.17 -4.03
C GLU A 42 2.94 -19.13 -4.78
N LEU A 43 2.65 -17.99 -4.14
CA LEU A 43 1.90 -16.90 -4.77
C LEU A 43 2.59 -16.40 -6.05
N ILE A 44 3.92 -16.28 -6.03
CA ILE A 44 4.73 -15.87 -7.18
C ILE A 44 4.65 -16.94 -8.29
N SER A 45 4.77 -18.23 -7.95
CA SER A 45 4.65 -19.32 -8.93
C SER A 45 3.29 -19.30 -9.62
N VAL A 46 2.20 -19.30 -8.84
CA VAL A 46 0.83 -19.29 -9.36
C VAL A 46 0.55 -18.05 -10.20
N THR A 47 1.07 -16.88 -9.80
CA THR A 47 0.93 -15.65 -10.58
C THR A 47 1.63 -15.74 -11.94
N ARG A 48 2.83 -16.34 -12.00
CA ARG A 48 3.55 -16.58 -13.27
C ARG A 48 2.83 -17.60 -14.15
N GLU A 49 2.36 -18.70 -13.55
CA GLU A 49 1.61 -19.74 -14.25
C GLU A 49 0.30 -19.22 -14.84
N ALA A 50 -0.37 -18.28 -14.15
CA ALA A 50 -1.54 -17.58 -14.65
C ALA A 50 -1.22 -16.63 -15.83
N GLY A 51 0.06 -16.33 -16.08
CA GLY A 51 0.54 -15.52 -17.19
C GLY A 51 0.75 -14.04 -16.88
N ALA A 52 0.45 -13.58 -15.66
CA ALA A 52 0.65 -12.19 -15.28
C ALA A 52 2.13 -11.86 -15.06
N ARG A 53 2.51 -10.62 -15.35
CA ARG A 53 3.85 -10.10 -15.05
C ARG A 53 3.95 -9.80 -13.55
N ILE A 54 5.16 -9.85 -12.99
CA ILE A 54 5.39 -9.62 -11.56
C ILE A 54 6.44 -8.54 -11.36
N GLN A 55 6.10 -7.55 -10.53
CA GLN A 55 7.06 -6.61 -9.96
C GLN A 55 7.32 -6.97 -8.50
N LEU A 56 8.51 -7.51 -8.25
CA LEU A 56 8.95 -7.84 -6.90
C LEU A 56 9.49 -6.61 -6.19
N ILE A 57 8.99 -6.32 -4.99
CA ILE A 57 9.49 -5.26 -4.12
C ILE A 57 10.12 -5.83 -2.85
N GLN A 58 11.21 -5.21 -2.37
CA GLN A 58 11.88 -5.66 -1.15
C GLN A 58 11.18 -5.16 0.10
N ASP A 59 10.56 -3.99 0.06
CA ASP A 59 9.78 -3.40 1.14
C ASP A 59 8.81 -2.34 0.55
N GLY A 60 7.95 -1.76 1.38
CA GLY A 60 7.06 -0.65 0.99
C GLY A 60 5.74 -1.12 0.38
N ASP A 61 5.05 -2.03 1.06
CA ASP A 61 3.73 -2.53 0.65
C ASP A 61 2.67 -1.41 0.59
N VAL A 62 2.73 -0.40 1.45
CA VAL A 62 1.87 0.80 1.35
C VAL A 62 2.01 1.47 -0.02
N ALA A 63 3.25 1.71 -0.48
CA ALA A 63 3.51 2.32 -1.78
C ALA A 63 3.10 1.38 -2.94
N GLY A 64 3.35 0.08 -2.79
CA GLY A 64 2.93 -0.94 -3.77
C GLY A 64 1.41 -1.00 -3.95
N VAL A 65 0.65 -0.93 -2.85
CA VAL A 65 -0.82 -0.87 -2.89
C VAL A 65 -1.29 0.44 -3.50
N MET A 66 -0.73 1.59 -3.12
CA MET A 66 -1.11 2.88 -3.70
C MET A 66 -0.85 2.95 -5.21
N ALA A 67 0.20 2.32 -5.70
CA ALA A 67 0.52 2.27 -7.12
C ALA A 67 -0.61 1.64 -7.95
N THR A 68 -1.35 0.67 -7.40
CA THR A 68 -2.49 0.02 -8.09
C THR A 68 -3.60 0.98 -8.51
N ALA A 69 -3.71 2.14 -7.84
CA ALA A 69 -4.71 3.16 -8.13
C ALA A 69 -4.24 4.21 -9.15
N ARG A 70 -3.03 4.05 -9.71
CA ARG A 70 -2.39 5.00 -10.61
C ARG A 70 -1.95 4.33 -11.91
N GLU A 71 -2.48 4.81 -13.03
CA GLU A 71 -2.22 4.22 -14.35
C GLU A 71 -0.76 4.35 -14.80
N ASP A 72 -0.07 5.43 -14.39
CA ASP A 72 1.32 5.72 -14.76
C ASP A 72 2.35 4.80 -14.10
N THR A 73 1.97 4.06 -13.06
CA THR A 73 2.89 3.16 -12.34
C THR A 73 3.08 1.82 -13.03
N GLY A 74 2.14 1.44 -13.91
CA GLY A 74 2.11 0.13 -14.54
C GLY A 74 1.79 -1.04 -13.60
N ILE A 75 1.44 -0.80 -12.32
CA ILE A 75 1.03 -1.83 -11.36
C ILE A 75 -0.49 -1.97 -11.38
N ASP A 76 -1.01 -3.17 -11.60
CA ASP A 76 -2.45 -3.42 -11.71
C ASP A 76 -3.07 -3.96 -10.42
N ILE A 77 -2.31 -4.76 -9.66
CA ILE A 77 -2.76 -5.40 -8.43
C ILE A 77 -1.59 -5.56 -7.46
N TYR A 78 -1.88 -5.46 -6.17
CA TYR A 78 -0.95 -5.86 -5.11
C TYR A 78 -1.49 -7.12 -4.44
N MET A 79 -0.65 -8.14 -4.24
CA MET A 79 -1.05 -9.39 -3.59
C MET A 79 0.03 -9.86 -2.61
N GLY A 80 -0.38 -10.35 -1.44
CA GLY A 80 0.50 -11.01 -0.48
C GLY A 80 0.16 -10.74 0.97
N VAL A 81 1.05 -11.21 1.85
CA VAL A 81 1.00 -11.05 3.31
C VAL A 81 2.05 -10.04 3.76
N GLY A 82 1.56 -8.91 4.25
CA GLY A 82 2.35 -7.80 4.82
C GLY A 82 2.12 -7.64 6.32
N GLY A 83 2.48 -6.47 6.84
CA GLY A 83 2.12 -6.08 8.20
C GLY A 83 0.67 -5.56 8.26
N ALA A 84 -0.05 -5.92 9.32
CA ALA A 84 -1.44 -5.48 9.48
C ALA A 84 -1.59 -3.95 9.65
N PRO A 85 -0.72 -3.25 10.43
CA PRO A 85 -0.75 -1.80 10.50
C PRO A 85 -0.55 -1.12 9.14
N GLU A 86 0.39 -1.63 8.35
CA GLU A 86 0.69 -1.16 6.99
C GLU A 86 -0.51 -1.38 6.06
N GLY A 87 -1.20 -2.51 6.18
CA GLY A 87 -2.46 -2.75 5.49
C GLY A 87 -3.53 -1.69 5.78
N VAL A 88 -3.64 -1.22 7.04
CA VAL A 88 -4.57 -0.13 7.40
C VAL A 88 -4.12 1.21 6.80
N LEU A 89 -2.82 1.51 6.79
CA LEU A 89 -2.28 2.71 6.15
C LEU A 89 -2.53 2.71 4.64
N ALA A 90 -2.32 1.57 3.99
CA ALA A 90 -2.59 1.36 2.58
C ALA A 90 -4.09 1.52 2.26
N ALA A 91 -4.97 0.96 3.11
CA ALA A 91 -6.41 1.16 3.02
C ALA A 91 -6.79 2.64 3.17
N ALA A 92 -6.19 3.37 4.10
CA ALA A 92 -6.44 4.80 4.28
C ALA A 92 -6.02 5.62 3.04
N ALA A 93 -4.88 5.28 2.43
CA ALA A 93 -4.44 5.89 1.18
C ALA A 93 -5.41 5.58 0.03
N LEU A 94 -5.76 4.30 -0.19
CA LEU A 94 -6.72 3.88 -1.23
C LEU A 94 -8.11 4.47 -1.02
N ARG A 95 -8.56 4.68 0.22
CA ARG A 95 -9.80 5.42 0.51
C ARG A 95 -9.78 6.85 -0.02
N CYS A 96 -8.60 7.45 -0.16
CA CYS A 96 -8.45 8.81 -0.68
C CYS A 96 -8.38 8.86 -2.22
N ILE A 97 -7.77 7.86 -2.85
CA ILE A 97 -7.48 7.87 -4.31
C ILE A 97 -8.36 6.90 -5.12
N GLY A 98 -9.18 6.10 -4.45
CA GLY A 98 -10.05 5.10 -5.06
C GLY A 98 -9.34 3.77 -5.29
N GLY A 99 -10.11 2.67 -5.20
CA GLY A 99 -9.60 1.33 -5.37
C GLY A 99 -10.51 0.29 -4.71
N GLN A 100 -10.12 -0.98 -4.82
CA GLN A 100 -10.72 -2.08 -4.08
C GLN A 100 -9.60 -2.78 -3.30
N MET A 101 -9.87 -3.15 -2.05
CA MET A 101 -8.92 -3.86 -1.20
C MET A 101 -9.68 -4.76 -0.25
N GLN A 102 -9.12 -5.94 0.00
CA GLN A 102 -9.50 -6.82 1.09
C GLN A 102 -8.27 -7.16 1.93
N GLY A 103 -8.47 -7.28 3.25
CA GLY A 103 -7.45 -7.73 4.20
C GLY A 103 -7.99 -8.81 5.12
N ARG A 104 -7.11 -9.69 5.59
CA ARG A 104 -7.40 -10.71 6.61
C ARG A 104 -6.22 -10.80 7.55
N LEU A 105 -6.49 -10.90 8.86
CA LEU A 105 -5.43 -11.11 9.84
C LEU A 105 -4.88 -12.54 9.72
N VAL A 106 -3.55 -12.66 9.64
CA VAL A 106 -2.85 -13.95 9.62
C VAL A 106 -2.11 -14.10 10.94
N PHE A 107 -2.54 -15.06 11.75
CA PHE A 107 -1.99 -15.33 13.07
C PHE A 107 -0.95 -16.44 13.01
N ARG A 108 0.23 -16.20 13.59
CA ARG A 108 1.38 -17.14 13.56
C ARG A 108 1.36 -18.13 14.72
N ASN A 109 0.66 -17.80 15.80
CA ASN A 109 0.59 -18.62 17.01
C ASN A 109 -0.64 -18.27 17.85
N ASP A 110 -0.92 -19.08 18.87
CA ASP A 110 -2.07 -18.89 19.75
C ASP A 110 -2.00 -17.64 20.61
N GLU A 111 -0.81 -17.13 20.92
CA GLU A 111 -0.64 -15.88 21.66
C GLU A 111 -1.13 -14.67 20.85
N GLU A 112 -0.84 -14.63 19.55
CA GLU A 112 -1.42 -13.63 18.64
C GLU A 112 -2.95 -13.74 18.56
N ARG A 113 -3.49 -14.96 18.50
CA ARG A 113 -4.95 -15.20 18.50
C ARG A 113 -5.60 -14.69 19.78
N LYS A 114 -5.05 -15.04 20.95
CA LYS A 114 -5.55 -14.57 22.27
C LYS A 114 -5.49 -13.04 22.37
N ARG A 115 -4.41 -12.42 21.91
CA ARG A 115 -4.28 -10.95 21.88
C ARG A 115 -5.35 -10.31 20.99
N ALA A 116 -5.63 -10.88 19.82
CA ALA A 116 -6.66 -10.37 18.92
C ALA A 116 -8.06 -10.43 19.56
N VAL A 117 -8.40 -11.57 20.18
CA VAL A 117 -9.67 -11.71 20.92
C VAL A 117 -9.78 -10.69 22.05
N LYS A 118 -8.71 -10.48 22.82
CA LYS A 118 -8.66 -9.46 23.89
C LYS A 118 -8.86 -8.03 23.35
N LEU A 119 -8.45 -7.76 22.12
CA LEU A 119 -8.65 -6.49 21.42
C LEU A 119 -10.02 -6.40 20.71
N GLY A 120 -10.91 -7.37 20.91
CA GLY A 120 -12.26 -7.36 20.37
C GLY A 120 -12.42 -7.98 18.98
N VAL A 121 -11.41 -8.69 18.47
CA VAL A 121 -11.53 -9.44 17.22
C VAL A 121 -12.24 -10.77 17.51
N GLY A 122 -13.56 -10.81 17.30
CA GLY A 122 -14.37 -12.01 17.55
C GLY A 122 -14.20 -13.11 16.50
N ASP A 123 -14.08 -12.72 15.23
CA ASP A 123 -13.87 -13.65 14.11
C ASP A 123 -12.45 -13.50 13.55
N LEU A 124 -11.64 -14.54 13.74
CA LEU A 124 -10.22 -14.59 13.34
C LEU A 124 -10.02 -14.93 11.86
N SER A 125 -11.05 -15.38 11.14
CA SER A 125 -10.98 -15.62 9.68
C SER A 125 -11.66 -14.51 8.86
N ARG A 126 -12.21 -13.50 9.55
CA ARG A 126 -12.91 -12.37 8.93
C ARG A 126 -12.07 -11.68 7.85
N LYS A 127 -12.72 -11.42 6.70
CA LYS A 127 -12.26 -10.47 5.69
C LYS A 127 -12.72 -9.07 6.08
N TYR A 128 -11.84 -8.10 5.87
CA TYR A 128 -12.14 -6.68 6.03
C TYR A 128 -12.08 -6.04 4.65
N ASP A 129 -13.17 -5.40 4.23
CA ASP A 129 -13.16 -4.59 3.02
C ASP A 129 -12.49 -3.23 3.28
N LEU A 130 -12.10 -2.55 2.20
CA LEU A 130 -11.46 -1.22 2.23
C LEU A 130 -12.17 -0.23 3.17
N GLY A 131 -13.51 -0.16 3.07
CA GLY A 131 -14.33 0.75 3.88
C GLY A 131 -14.37 0.37 5.35
N GLU A 132 -14.08 -0.89 5.71
CA GLU A 132 -14.04 -1.35 7.09
C GLU A 132 -12.70 -1.08 7.77
N MET A 133 -11.60 -1.18 7.02
CA MET A 133 -10.25 -0.88 7.49
C MET A 133 -10.03 0.62 7.72
N ALA A 134 -10.64 1.47 6.88
CA ALA A 134 -10.53 2.93 6.98
C ALA A 134 -11.91 3.60 6.78
N LYS A 135 -12.65 3.70 7.90
CA LYS A 135 -14.02 4.24 7.98
C LYS A 135 -14.06 5.77 8.04
N GLY A 136 -15.16 6.35 7.56
CA GLY A 136 -15.46 7.78 7.69
C GLY A 136 -14.68 8.70 6.74
N GLU A 137 -14.43 9.93 7.20
CA GLU A 137 -13.58 10.91 6.52
C GLU A 137 -12.11 10.60 6.84
N VAL A 138 -11.35 10.24 5.81
CA VAL A 138 -9.98 9.75 5.94
C VAL A 138 -9.04 10.79 5.34
N MET A 139 -7.92 11.03 6.01
CA MET A 139 -6.79 11.76 5.46
C MET A 139 -5.55 10.87 5.53
N PHE A 140 -4.72 10.96 4.51
CA PHE A 140 -3.44 10.27 4.45
C PHE A 140 -2.34 11.30 4.19
N ALA A 141 -1.23 11.20 4.93
CA ALA A 141 -0.05 12.01 4.73
C ALA A 141 1.21 11.15 4.83
N ALA A 142 2.14 11.36 3.90
CA ALA A 142 3.43 10.70 3.88
C ALA A 142 4.51 11.66 3.40
N THR A 143 5.75 11.48 3.87
CA THR A 143 6.93 12.24 3.45
C THR A 143 8.05 11.25 3.14
N GLY A 144 8.74 11.43 2.00
CA GLY A 144 9.85 10.59 1.63
C GLY A 144 11.04 10.78 2.56
N VAL A 145 11.54 9.68 3.14
CA VAL A 145 12.78 9.71 3.95
C VAL A 145 13.97 9.45 3.04
N THR A 146 13.95 8.32 2.33
CA THR A 146 14.86 7.97 1.23
C THR A 146 14.12 8.07 -0.09
N ASP A 147 14.84 8.19 -1.21
CA ASP A 147 14.24 8.14 -2.54
C ASP A 147 13.47 6.81 -2.70
N GLY A 148 12.18 6.91 -3.00
CA GLY A 148 11.28 5.79 -3.21
C GLY A 148 10.48 5.95 -4.50
N SER A 149 9.69 4.93 -4.84
CA SER A 149 8.83 4.96 -6.02
C SER A 149 7.70 6.00 -5.95
N MET A 150 7.36 6.47 -4.74
CA MET A 150 6.25 7.38 -4.51
C MET A 150 6.68 8.82 -4.19
N LEU A 151 7.78 8.98 -3.44
CA LEU A 151 8.25 10.28 -2.95
C LEU A 151 9.77 10.34 -2.97
N HIS A 152 10.29 11.50 -3.31
CA HIS A 152 11.70 11.82 -3.16
C HIS A 152 12.09 11.88 -1.68
N GLY A 153 13.28 11.36 -1.39
CA GLY A 153 13.87 11.40 -0.06
C GLY A 153 14.26 12.81 0.36
N VAL A 154 14.57 12.95 1.64
CA VAL A 154 15.08 14.21 2.18
C VAL A 154 16.44 14.51 1.55
N ARG A 155 16.59 15.72 0.98
CA ARG A 155 17.87 16.19 0.43
C ARG A 155 18.35 17.40 1.21
N ARG A 156 19.65 17.46 1.46
CA ARG A 156 20.30 18.59 2.14
C ARG A 156 21.23 19.29 1.16
N ALA A 157 21.12 20.62 1.10
CA ALA A 157 22.02 21.47 0.33
C ALA A 157 22.36 22.71 1.17
N ASN A 158 23.63 22.91 1.50
CA ASN A 158 24.07 24.00 2.38
C ASN A 158 23.28 24.03 3.70
N ALA A 159 22.65 25.17 4.00
CA ALA A 159 21.78 25.39 5.15
C ALA A 159 20.28 25.19 4.83
N SER A 160 19.96 24.45 3.78
CA SER A 160 18.61 24.12 3.36
C SER A 160 18.39 22.61 3.32
N VAL A 161 17.18 22.18 3.65
CA VAL A 161 16.71 20.81 3.50
C VAL A 161 15.44 20.83 2.65
N SER A 162 15.35 19.98 1.63
CA SER A 162 14.13 19.80 0.87
C SER A 162 13.44 18.49 1.24
N THR A 163 12.12 18.52 1.33
CA THR A 163 11.29 17.33 1.53
C THR A 163 10.19 17.28 0.49
N GLU A 164 9.80 16.07 0.08
CA GLU A 164 8.60 15.86 -0.72
C GLU A 164 7.58 15.07 0.10
N SER A 165 6.36 15.60 0.16
CA SER A 165 5.24 15.02 0.88
C SER A 165 4.03 14.82 -0.02
N LEU A 166 3.19 13.85 0.33
CA LEU A 166 1.89 13.60 -0.25
C LEU A 166 0.82 13.78 0.83
N VAL A 167 -0.24 14.55 0.55
CA VAL A 167 -1.39 14.70 1.45
C VAL A 167 -2.69 14.49 0.67
N MET A 168 -3.57 13.64 1.18
CA MET A 168 -4.78 13.21 0.49
C MET A 168 -6.00 13.22 1.42
N ARG A 169 -7.20 13.49 0.88
CA ARG A 169 -8.46 13.47 1.64
C ARG A 169 -9.56 12.70 0.90
N SER A 170 -10.17 11.71 1.55
CA SER A 170 -11.26 10.92 0.95
C SER A 170 -12.53 11.74 0.69
N LYS A 171 -12.82 12.74 1.54
CA LYS A 171 -14.01 13.58 1.38
C LYS A 171 -14.01 14.36 0.07
N THR A 172 -12.84 14.84 -0.36
CA THR A 172 -12.73 15.74 -1.51
C THR A 172 -12.01 15.11 -2.69
N GLY A 173 -11.48 13.89 -2.54
CA GLY A 173 -10.62 13.23 -3.53
C GLY A 173 -9.33 14.00 -3.85
N THR A 174 -9.00 15.04 -3.07
CA THR A 174 -7.88 15.92 -3.40
C THR A 174 -6.58 15.26 -2.99
N VAL A 175 -5.65 15.18 -3.95
CA VAL A 175 -4.27 14.76 -3.75
C VAL A 175 -3.36 15.97 -3.89
N ARG A 176 -2.50 16.21 -2.91
CA ARG A 176 -1.49 17.29 -2.93
C ARG A 176 -0.11 16.67 -2.83
N VAL A 177 0.72 16.97 -3.81
CA VAL A 177 2.17 16.79 -3.71
C VAL A 177 2.76 18.11 -3.25
N ILE A 178 3.54 18.07 -2.17
CA ILE A 178 4.09 19.25 -1.50
C ILE A 178 5.61 19.12 -1.53
N SER A 179 6.25 19.98 -2.32
CA SER A 179 7.68 20.23 -2.22
C SER A 179 7.90 21.37 -1.23
N ALA A 180 8.68 21.12 -0.19
CA ALA A 180 8.96 22.11 0.85
C ALA A 180 10.47 22.30 1.01
N GLU A 181 10.88 23.57 1.11
CA GLU A 181 12.23 23.97 1.42
C GLU A 181 12.33 24.46 2.87
N HIS A 182 13.30 23.93 3.60
CA HIS A 182 13.46 24.13 5.03
C HIS A 182 14.76 24.87 5.31
N ASN A 183 14.68 26.16 5.61
CA ASN A 183 15.84 26.94 6.04
C ASN A 183 16.29 26.51 7.44
N LEU A 184 17.47 25.89 7.53
CA LEU A 184 18.06 25.41 8.78
C LEU A 184 18.70 26.52 9.62
N THR A 185 19.03 27.68 9.05
CA THR A 185 19.63 28.79 9.83
C THR A 185 18.64 29.44 10.79
N LEU A 186 17.33 29.31 10.50
CA LEU A 186 16.25 29.88 11.29
C LEU A 186 15.50 28.82 12.11
N LYS A 187 15.75 27.53 11.87
CA LYS A 187 15.04 26.44 12.54
C LYS A 187 15.78 26.04 13.82
N PRO A 188 15.12 26.09 14.99
CA PRO A 188 15.77 25.87 16.29
C PRO A 188 16.23 24.43 16.53
N VAL A 189 15.87 23.49 15.65
CA VAL A 189 16.07 22.04 15.87
C VAL A 189 17.51 21.57 15.66
N PHE A 190 18.37 22.36 14.99
CA PHE A 190 19.74 21.97 14.67
C PHE A 190 20.84 22.71 15.45
N GLU A 191 20.49 23.46 16.51
CA GLU A 191 21.47 24.24 17.29
C GLU A 191 22.59 23.42 17.97
N ASN A 192 22.45 22.08 18.08
CA ASN A 192 23.40 21.24 18.83
C ASN A 192 24.25 20.25 18.02
N ASN A 193 24.19 20.21 16.68
CA ASN A 193 24.97 19.25 15.87
C ASN A 193 25.89 19.90 14.82
N LEU A 194 26.30 21.15 15.04
CA LEU A 194 27.29 21.87 14.23
C LEU A 194 28.54 22.24 15.04
N ARG A 195 29.06 21.27 15.82
CA ARG A 195 30.44 21.31 16.36
C ARG A 195 31.17 20.04 15.94
#